data_AF-A0AAV1QKN5-F1
#
_entry.id   AF-A0AAV1QKN5-F1
#
_cell.length_a   1.000
_cell.length_b   1.000
_cell.length_c   1.000
_cell.angle_alpha   90.00
_cell.angle_beta   90.00
_cell.angle_gamma   90.00
#
_symmetry.space_group_name_H-M   'P 1'
#
loop_
_entity.id
_entity.type
_entity.pdbx_description
1 polymer ?
#
loop_
_entity_poly.entity_id
_entity_poly.type
_entity_poly.pdbx_seq_one_letter_code
_entity_poly.pdbx_strand_id
1 'polypeptide(L)'
;MEKKSSIKAFTDVLDYDMVKNNWNTPGLWHGTPPMAPVNTGYSEAVADLKRNLLVKTNQSNQASKIPEFLEWIKSLWKAVKYENFIFSFRNTLVAQAYDNLCKEFSQWEWQFRKEILSWQKEAELEILNSDIGSDIQNWSTLVEPKKIEVSEKIASEEGKIKVKLTNYYKGKDQNVNMIEKYKTDFLKSISNLATEVKNAANNKLDYVLNLKKSSKQVQDIQSEYRGRIEEEVMKLLKACKDKDKLSDEQLTDEFEKMWTEATKHVSGLKERDIAASILNQLRKNFSNRNVNENFQQIRDLKQFGKDPFKTTRDHLDSLWDKAGAVIWRRGDLQNFAESVIESCTR
;
A
#
# COMPACT_ATOMS: atom_id res chain seq x y z
N MET A 1 -49.55 -32.56 7.08
CA MET A 1 -48.22 -32.36 7.69
C MET A 1 -47.39 -31.54 6.72
N GLU A 2 -47.25 -30.24 6.98
CA GLU A 2 -46.43 -29.34 6.16
C GLU A 2 -44.96 -29.77 6.24
N LYS A 3 -44.34 -30.07 5.10
CA LYS A 3 -42.89 -30.30 5.01
C LYS A 3 -42.20 -28.99 5.43
N LYS A 4 -41.68 -28.93 6.65
CA LYS A 4 -40.77 -27.86 7.08
C LYS A 4 -39.61 -27.80 6.07
N SER A 5 -39.53 -26.72 5.31
CA SER A 5 -38.41 -26.47 4.39
C SER A 5 -37.11 -26.34 5.21
N SER A 6 -36.09 -27.10 4.86
CA SER A 6 -34.78 -27.15 5.52
C SER A 6 -33.92 -25.89 5.35
N ILE A 7 -34.44 -24.88 4.66
CA ILE A 7 -33.76 -23.65 4.29
C ILE A 7 -34.07 -22.60 5.36
N LYS A 8 -33.06 -22.14 6.11
CA LYS A 8 -33.22 -21.15 7.19
C LYS A 8 -32.59 -19.80 6.88
N ALA A 9 -31.54 -19.77 6.05
CA ALA A 9 -30.85 -18.56 5.61
C ALA A 9 -30.72 -18.52 4.08
N PHE A 10 -30.56 -17.32 3.52
CA PHE A 10 -30.33 -17.10 2.09
C PHE A 10 -29.06 -17.80 1.59
N THR A 11 -28.05 -17.95 2.46
CA THR A 11 -26.83 -18.73 2.19
C THR A 11 -27.09 -20.21 1.99
N ASP A 12 -28.19 -20.77 2.51
CA ASP A 12 -28.55 -22.17 2.32
C ASP A 12 -29.10 -22.45 0.89
N VAL A 13 -29.44 -21.39 0.15
CA VAL A 13 -29.95 -21.45 -1.24
C VAL A 13 -28.87 -21.06 -2.25
N LEU A 14 -27.87 -20.30 -1.82
CA LEU A 14 -26.77 -19.85 -2.67
C LEU A 14 -25.65 -20.89 -2.72
N ASP A 15 -25.53 -21.58 -3.85
CA ASP A 15 -24.33 -22.36 -4.18
C ASP A 15 -23.24 -21.43 -4.78
N TYR A 16 -22.61 -20.64 -3.90
CA TYR A 16 -21.57 -19.68 -4.28
C TYR A 16 -20.17 -20.11 -3.79
N ASP A 17 -19.32 -20.50 -4.73
CA ASP A 17 -17.89 -20.75 -4.52
C ASP A 17 -17.10 -19.48 -4.87
N MET A 18 -16.48 -18.85 -3.86
CA MET A 18 -15.69 -17.62 -4.02
C MET A 18 -14.55 -17.73 -5.05
N VAL A 19 -14.00 -18.93 -5.25
CA VAL A 19 -12.86 -19.16 -6.14
C VAL A 19 -13.35 -19.45 -7.56
N LYS A 20 -14.41 -20.24 -7.71
CA LYS A 20 -14.91 -20.67 -9.03
C LYS A 20 -15.94 -19.73 -9.66
N ASN A 21 -16.60 -18.90 -8.85
CA ASN A 21 -17.71 -18.06 -9.31
C ASN A 21 -17.34 -16.58 -9.43
N ASN A 22 -16.10 -16.20 -9.07
CA ASN A 22 -15.59 -14.85 -9.28
C ASN A 22 -14.79 -14.76 -10.58
N TRP A 23 -15.17 -13.86 -11.47
CA TRP A 23 -14.57 -13.70 -12.78
C TRP A 23 -13.99 -12.29 -12.92
N ASN A 24 -12.67 -12.20 -13.10
CA ASN A 24 -12.01 -10.92 -13.31
C ASN A 24 -11.85 -10.68 -14.82
N THR A 25 -12.63 -9.76 -15.38
CA THR A 25 -12.49 -9.34 -16.77
C THR A 25 -11.57 -8.13 -16.86
N PRO A 26 -10.46 -8.20 -17.62
CA PRO A 26 -9.57 -7.05 -17.78
C PRO A 26 -10.26 -5.92 -18.56
N GLY A 27 -9.69 -4.72 -18.55
CA GLY A 27 -10.26 -3.59 -19.30
C GLY A 27 -10.33 -3.86 -20.80
N LEU A 28 -11.40 -3.41 -21.47
CA LEU A 28 -11.60 -3.57 -22.93
C LEU A 28 -10.45 -2.99 -23.76
N TRP A 29 -9.81 -1.93 -23.26
CA TRP A 29 -8.74 -1.21 -23.95
C TRP A 29 -7.44 -1.33 -23.15
N HIS A 30 -6.29 -1.39 -23.83
CA HIS A 30 -4.97 -1.33 -23.18
C HIS A 30 -4.57 0.08 -22.70
N GLY A 31 -5.44 1.08 -22.86
CA GLY A 31 -5.17 2.47 -22.50
C GLY A 31 -6.39 3.35 -22.72
N THR A 32 -6.16 4.66 -22.80
CA THR A 32 -7.23 5.65 -22.95
C THR A 32 -7.66 5.77 -24.42
N PRO A 33 -8.95 5.56 -24.76
CA PRO A 33 -9.48 5.81 -26.10
C PRO A 33 -9.22 7.27 -26.57
N PRO A 34 -9.24 7.58 -27.88
CA PRO A 34 -9.76 6.76 -28.98
C PRO A 34 -8.72 5.88 -29.70
N MET A 35 -7.42 6.08 -29.43
CA MET A 35 -6.34 5.40 -30.17
C MET A 35 -5.83 4.13 -29.47
N ALA A 36 -6.39 3.77 -28.30
CA ALA A 36 -6.02 2.56 -27.58
C ALA A 36 -6.46 1.30 -28.34
N PRO A 37 -5.59 0.29 -28.49
CA PRO A 37 -5.98 -0.98 -29.11
C PRO A 37 -6.88 -1.80 -28.17
N VAL A 38 -7.74 -2.62 -28.77
CA VAL A 38 -8.61 -3.56 -28.03
C VAL A 38 -7.74 -4.60 -27.32
N ASN A 39 -8.04 -4.85 -26.05
CA ASN A 39 -7.39 -5.86 -25.23
C ASN A 39 -7.87 -7.26 -25.62
N THR A 40 -6.98 -8.09 -26.16
CA THR A 40 -7.30 -9.48 -26.51
C THR A 40 -7.68 -10.30 -25.28
N GLY A 41 -7.06 -10.02 -24.13
CA GLY A 41 -7.40 -10.66 -22.86
C GLY A 41 -8.83 -10.40 -22.40
N TYR A 42 -9.46 -9.30 -22.83
CA TYR A 42 -10.89 -9.06 -22.57
C TYR A 42 -11.75 -10.07 -23.34
N SER A 43 -11.46 -10.26 -24.63
CA SER A 43 -12.22 -11.20 -25.47
C SER A 43 -12.09 -12.64 -24.98
N GLU A 44 -10.89 -13.05 -24.55
CA GLU A 44 -10.64 -14.37 -23.98
C GLU A 44 -11.41 -14.57 -22.66
N ALA A 45 -11.29 -13.62 -21.72
CA ALA A 45 -12.00 -13.69 -20.45
C ALA A 45 -13.53 -13.74 -20.62
N VAL A 46 -14.08 -12.96 -21.56
CA VAL A 46 -15.51 -12.99 -21.88
C VAL A 46 -15.92 -14.30 -22.55
N ALA A 47 -15.08 -14.86 -23.43
CA ALA A 47 -15.35 -16.14 -24.07
C ALA A 47 -15.37 -17.29 -23.04
N ASP A 48 -14.44 -17.28 -22.09
CA ASP A 48 -14.39 -18.28 -21.02
C ASP A 48 -15.54 -18.13 -20.03
N LEU A 49 -15.93 -16.90 -19.68
CA LEU A 49 -17.14 -16.65 -18.90
C LEU A 49 -18.39 -17.22 -19.60
N LYS A 50 -18.53 -16.97 -20.91
CA LYS A 50 -19.65 -17.50 -21.71
C LYS A 50 -19.68 -19.02 -21.71
N ARG A 51 -18.53 -19.68 -21.92
CA ARG A 51 -18.43 -21.15 -21.88
C ARG A 51 -18.87 -21.69 -20.53
N ASN A 52 -18.39 -21.10 -19.43
CA ASN A 52 -18.73 -21.56 -18.09
C ASN A 52 -20.21 -21.33 -17.73
N LEU A 53 -20.79 -20.20 -18.15
CA LEU A 53 -22.23 -19.96 -17.99
C LEU A 53 -23.06 -21.02 -18.72
N LEU A 54 -22.74 -21.32 -19.98
CA LEU A 54 -23.46 -22.32 -20.77
C LEU A 54 -23.34 -23.73 -20.18
N VAL A 55 -22.17 -24.10 -19.67
CA VAL A 55 -21.96 -25.40 -19.01
C VAL A 55 -22.84 -25.51 -17.76
N LYS A 56 -22.90 -24.46 -16.93
CA LYS A 56 -23.73 -24.45 -15.71
C LYS A 56 -25.23 -24.47 -16.02
N THR A 57 -25.69 -23.73 -17.03
CA THR A 57 -27.09 -23.75 -17.42
C THR A 57 -27.54 -25.12 -17.95
N ASN A 58 -26.63 -25.88 -18.56
CA ASN A 58 -26.90 -27.21 -19.10
C ASN A 58 -26.90 -28.33 -18.06
N GLN A 59 -26.44 -28.06 -16.82
CA GLN A 59 -26.43 -29.04 -15.72
C GLN A 59 -27.75 -29.09 -14.92
N SER A 60 -28.68 -28.16 -15.20
CA SER A 60 -30.00 -28.15 -14.58
C SER A 60 -30.90 -29.21 -15.22
N ASN A 61 -31.08 -30.35 -14.55
CA ASN A 61 -31.93 -31.46 -15.02
C ASN A 61 -33.45 -31.17 -14.94
N GLN A 62 -33.87 -30.02 -14.43
CA GLN A 62 -35.28 -29.60 -14.37
C GLN A 62 -35.48 -28.31 -15.17
N ALA A 63 -36.21 -28.41 -16.27
CA ALA A 63 -36.71 -27.25 -17.00
C ALA A 63 -37.88 -26.64 -16.23
N SER A 64 -37.61 -25.62 -15.41
CA SER A 64 -38.67 -24.85 -14.74
C SER A 64 -39.47 -24.07 -15.77
N LYS A 65 -40.80 -24.07 -15.66
CA LYS A 65 -41.66 -23.28 -16.55
C LYS A 65 -41.56 -21.79 -16.17
N ILE A 66 -41.77 -20.89 -17.13
CA ILE A 66 -41.75 -19.43 -16.89
C ILE A 66 -42.64 -19.00 -15.69
N PRO A 67 -43.85 -19.55 -15.48
CA PRO A 67 -44.67 -19.21 -14.31
C PRO A 67 -44.02 -19.59 -12.99
N GLU A 68 -43.40 -20.77 -12.91
CA GLU A 68 -42.68 -21.23 -11.71
C GLU A 68 -41.50 -20.29 -11.44
N PHE A 69 -40.72 -19.94 -12.46
CA PHE A 69 -39.62 -18.98 -12.33
C PHE A 69 -40.08 -17.64 -11.73
N LEU A 70 -41.23 -17.12 -12.16
CA LEU A 70 -41.79 -15.88 -11.58
C LEU A 70 -42.14 -16.04 -10.10
N GLU A 71 -42.67 -17.20 -9.68
CA GLU A 71 -42.95 -17.49 -8.27
C GLU A 71 -41.66 -17.65 -7.45
N TRP A 72 -40.65 -18.33 -8.00
CA TRP A 72 -39.32 -18.46 -7.37
C TRP A 72 -38.65 -17.10 -7.19
N ILE A 73 -38.66 -16.25 -8.21
CA ILE A 73 -38.11 -14.89 -8.15
C ILE A 73 -38.86 -14.05 -7.11
N LYS A 74 -40.20 -14.09 -7.08
CA LYS A 74 -40.98 -13.39 -6.05
C LYS A 74 -40.66 -13.88 -4.64
N SER A 75 -40.51 -15.19 -4.46
CA SER A 75 -40.19 -15.81 -3.18
C SER A 75 -38.76 -15.47 -2.72
N LEU A 76 -37.81 -15.46 -3.66
CA LEU A 76 -36.42 -15.04 -3.43
C LEU A 76 -36.35 -13.58 -2.98
N TRP A 77 -36.99 -12.66 -3.71
CA TRP A 77 -37.03 -11.25 -3.34
C TRP A 77 -37.72 -11.01 -2.00
N LYS A 78 -38.75 -11.80 -1.68
CA LYS A 78 -39.37 -11.78 -0.36
C LYS A 78 -38.36 -12.19 0.70
N ALA A 79 -37.65 -13.31 0.54
CA ALA A 79 -36.62 -13.77 1.48
C ALA A 79 -35.48 -12.74 1.66
N VAL A 80 -34.92 -12.23 0.56
CA VAL A 80 -33.86 -11.19 0.57
C VAL A 80 -34.30 -9.94 1.34
N LYS A 81 -35.58 -9.54 1.24
CA LYS A 81 -36.12 -8.40 1.98
C LYS A 81 -36.14 -8.60 3.50
N TYR A 82 -36.25 -9.84 3.97
CA TYR A 82 -36.33 -10.19 5.40
C TYR A 82 -34.99 -10.63 6.00
N GLU A 83 -33.95 -10.76 5.18
CA GLU A 83 -32.59 -11.05 5.63
C GLU A 83 -31.91 -9.87 6.32
N ASN A 84 -31.10 -10.17 7.33
CA ASN A 84 -30.35 -9.20 8.12
C ASN A 84 -29.00 -8.88 7.47
N PHE A 85 -29.01 -8.32 6.27
CA PHE A 85 -27.81 -7.70 5.70
C PHE A 85 -27.40 -6.47 6.54
N ILE A 86 -26.14 -6.04 6.43
CA ILE A 86 -25.61 -4.80 7.06
C ILE A 86 -26.56 -3.60 6.81
N PHE A 87 -27.26 -3.60 5.67
CA PHE A 87 -28.48 -2.84 5.44
C PHE A 87 -29.64 -3.78 5.11
N SER A 88 -30.63 -3.91 6.00
CA SER A 88 -31.89 -4.55 5.59
C SER A 88 -32.49 -3.74 4.41
N PHE A 89 -32.82 -4.40 3.30
CA PHE A 89 -33.42 -3.76 2.12
C PHE A 89 -34.78 -3.09 2.40
N ARG A 90 -35.32 -3.28 3.62
CA ARG A 90 -36.49 -2.55 4.14
C ARG A 90 -36.21 -1.09 4.46
N ASN A 91 -34.95 -0.71 4.66
CA ASN A 91 -34.58 0.64 5.10
C ASN A 91 -33.74 1.36 4.05
N THR A 92 -34.25 1.43 2.82
CA THR A 92 -33.65 2.17 1.70
C THR A 92 -33.34 3.62 2.06
N LEU A 93 -34.18 4.26 2.88
CA LEU A 93 -33.96 5.62 3.38
C LEU A 93 -32.71 5.72 4.27
N VAL A 94 -32.47 4.73 5.13
CA VAL A 94 -31.27 4.66 5.98
C VAL A 94 -30.02 4.37 5.17
N ALA A 95 -30.13 3.45 4.21
CA ALA A 95 -29.03 3.15 3.29
C ALA A 95 -28.65 4.37 2.44
N GLN A 96 -29.64 5.10 1.94
CA GLN A 96 -29.42 6.33 1.16
C GLN A 96 -28.84 7.46 2.02
N ALA A 97 -29.34 7.64 3.25
CA ALA A 97 -28.78 8.62 4.19
C ALA A 97 -27.34 8.28 4.57
N TYR A 98 -27.03 7.00 4.78
CA TYR A 98 -25.68 6.54 5.06
C TYR A 98 -24.75 6.73 3.86
N ASP A 99 -25.19 6.37 2.65
CA ASP A 99 -24.42 6.58 1.40
C ASP A 99 -24.11 8.07 1.18
N ASN A 100 -25.09 8.95 1.41
CA ASN A 100 -24.87 10.39 1.35
C ASN A 100 -23.84 10.86 2.39
N LEU A 101 -23.92 10.37 3.62
CA LEU A 101 -22.92 10.67 4.65
C LEU A 101 -21.53 10.17 4.25
N CYS A 102 -21.41 8.96 3.69
CA CYS A 102 -20.15 8.42 3.20
C CYS A 102 -19.55 9.28 2.08
N LYS A 103 -20.37 9.79 1.15
CA LYS A 103 -19.92 10.69 0.09
C LYS A 103 -19.35 11.99 0.63
N GLU A 104 -20.09 12.66 1.52
CA GLU A 104 -19.64 13.89 2.18
C GLU A 104 -18.37 13.65 3.00
N PHE A 105 -18.34 12.57 3.79
CA PHE A 105 -17.19 12.18 4.59
C PHE A 105 -15.94 11.94 3.73
N SER A 106 -16.08 11.22 2.62
CA SER A 106 -14.98 10.95 1.69
C SER A 106 -14.40 12.25 1.11
N GLN A 107 -15.25 13.23 0.81
CA GLN A 107 -14.79 14.55 0.36
C GLN A 107 -14.02 15.29 1.46
N TRP A 108 -14.51 15.24 2.70
CA TRP A 108 -13.83 15.88 3.83
C TRP A 108 -12.48 15.21 4.15
N GLU A 109 -12.42 13.87 4.12
CA GLU A 109 -11.16 13.12 4.24
C GLU A 109 -10.17 13.51 3.15
N TRP A 110 -10.63 13.59 1.90
CA TRP A 110 -9.78 13.95 0.78
C TRP A 110 -9.20 15.37 0.95
N GLN A 111 -10.04 16.34 1.31
CA GLN A 111 -9.61 17.72 1.52
C GLN A 111 -8.60 17.81 2.68
N PHE A 112 -8.84 17.08 3.77
CA PHE A 112 -7.90 16.96 4.89
C PHE A 112 -6.54 16.45 4.45
N ARG A 113 -6.50 15.30 3.74
CA ARG A 113 -5.25 14.71 3.25
C ARG A 113 -4.53 15.66 2.28
N LYS A 114 -5.27 16.37 1.43
CA LYS A 114 -4.71 17.35 0.48
C LYS A 114 -4.03 18.52 1.17
N GLU A 115 -4.67 19.11 2.19
CA GLU A 115 -4.13 20.27 2.91
C GLU A 115 -2.85 19.92 3.69
N ILE A 116 -2.83 18.75 4.34
CA ILE A 116 -1.62 18.27 5.03
C ILE A 116 -0.51 17.96 4.03
N LEU A 117 -0.83 17.35 2.88
CA LEU A 117 0.16 17.07 1.85
C LEU A 117 0.76 18.34 1.23
N SER A 118 -0.03 19.40 1.03
CA SER A 118 0.48 20.69 0.55
C SER A 118 1.49 21.27 1.53
N TRP A 119 1.11 21.34 2.81
CA TRP A 119 1.99 21.82 3.86
C TRP A 119 3.26 20.97 3.97
N GLN A 120 3.13 19.65 3.86
CA GLN A 120 4.27 18.75 3.93
C GLN A 120 5.27 19.01 2.79
N LYS A 121 4.79 19.24 1.56
CA LYS A 121 5.66 19.60 0.43
C LYS A 121 6.38 20.93 0.66
N GLU A 122 5.69 21.93 1.19
CA GLU A 122 6.27 23.24 1.53
C GLU A 122 7.36 23.07 2.60
N ALA A 123 7.08 22.33 3.67
CA ALA A 123 8.05 22.04 4.73
C ALA A 123 9.25 21.22 4.22
N GLU A 124 9.03 20.25 3.34
CA GLU A 124 10.10 19.48 2.69
C GLU A 124 11.03 20.39 1.89
N LEU A 125 10.49 21.33 1.11
CA LEU A 125 11.27 22.29 0.34
C LEU A 125 12.06 23.24 1.25
N GLU A 126 11.45 23.75 2.32
CA GLU A 126 12.14 24.62 3.30
C GLU A 126 13.30 23.88 3.99
N ILE A 127 13.09 22.62 4.38
CA ILE A 127 14.13 21.81 5.01
C ILE A 127 15.26 21.55 4.00
N LEU A 128 14.96 21.24 2.74
CA LEU A 128 15.99 20.98 1.74
C LEU A 128 16.77 22.25 1.34
N ASN A 129 16.08 23.39 1.21
CA ASN A 129 16.68 24.66 0.80
C ASN A 129 17.41 25.40 1.92
N SER A 130 17.21 25.03 3.18
CA SER A 130 17.94 25.66 4.30
C SER A 130 19.46 25.43 4.18
N ASP A 131 20.23 26.43 4.60
CA ASP A 131 21.65 26.57 4.25
C ASP A 131 22.50 25.35 4.67
N ILE A 132 23.26 24.82 3.71
CA ILE A 132 24.09 23.60 3.85
C ILE A 132 25.25 23.82 4.84
N GLY A 133 25.61 25.08 5.10
CA GLY A 133 26.69 25.47 6.01
C GLY A 133 26.37 25.37 7.51
N SER A 134 25.12 25.07 7.88
CA SER A 134 24.71 24.96 9.29
C SER A 134 24.95 23.55 9.84
N ASP A 135 25.55 23.46 11.03
CA ASP A 135 25.84 22.21 11.74
C ASP A 135 24.65 21.25 11.80
N ILE A 136 24.92 19.95 11.83
CA ILE A 136 23.94 18.85 11.93
C ILE A 136 22.94 19.06 13.08
N GLN A 137 23.35 19.75 14.15
CA GLN A 137 22.48 20.08 15.27
C GLN A 137 21.39 21.10 14.92
N ASN A 138 21.67 22.06 14.04
CA ASN A 138 20.69 23.09 13.65
C ASN A 138 19.53 22.50 12.84
N TRP A 139 19.74 21.41 12.10
CA TRP A 139 18.65 20.77 11.34
C TRP A 139 17.67 19.99 12.21
N SER A 140 18.13 19.39 13.31
CA SER A 140 17.22 18.76 14.28
C SER A 140 16.36 19.83 14.96
N THR A 141 16.95 21.00 15.25
CA THR A 141 16.26 22.20 15.77
C THR A 141 15.28 22.82 14.78
N LEU A 142 15.44 22.60 13.46
CA LEU A 142 14.50 23.04 12.42
C LEU A 142 13.33 22.08 12.21
N VAL A 143 13.53 20.78 12.43
CA VAL A 143 12.49 19.76 12.18
C VAL A 143 11.52 19.63 13.35
N GLU A 144 11.99 19.80 14.59
CA GLU A 144 11.13 19.75 15.78
C GLU A 144 9.98 20.78 15.78
N PRO A 145 10.19 22.08 15.46
CA PRO A 145 9.10 23.03 15.36
C PRO A 145 8.14 22.70 14.20
N LYS A 146 8.64 22.13 13.09
CA LYS A 146 7.77 21.64 11.99
C LYS A 146 6.89 20.48 12.42
N LYS A 147 7.36 19.59 13.31
CA LYS A 147 6.53 18.52 13.90
C LYS A 147 5.42 19.06 14.81
N ILE A 148 5.69 20.15 15.52
CA ILE A 148 4.68 20.85 16.33
C ILE A 148 3.65 21.51 15.41
N GLU A 149 4.11 22.26 14.40
CA GLU A 149 3.28 22.94 13.42
C GLU A 149 2.34 21.98 12.68
N VAL A 150 2.84 20.82 12.20
CA VAL A 150 1.98 19.82 11.56
C VAL A 150 0.97 19.22 12.52
N SER A 151 1.35 19.02 13.79
CA SER A 151 0.45 18.48 14.80
C SER A 151 -0.70 19.44 15.12
N GLU A 152 -0.40 20.74 15.22
CA GLU A 152 -1.40 21.79 15.41
C GLU A 152 -2.33 21.93 14.20
N LYS A 153 -1.77 21.89 12.98
CA LYS A 153 -2.55 21.94 11.75
C LYS A 153 -3.48 20.73 11.61
N ILE A 154 -2.99 19.53 11.91
CA ILE A 154 -3.81 18.30 11.95
C ILE A 154 -4.94 18.44 12.97
N ALA A 155 -4.65 18.93 14.18
CA ALA A 155 -5.67 19.12 15.21
C ALA A 155 -6.74 20.15 14.79
N SER A 156 -6.33 21.23 14.13
CA SER A 156 -7.23 22.24 13.59
C SER A 156 -8.16 21.66 12.51
N GLU A 157 -7.60 20.94 11.53
CA GLU A 157 -8.40 20.31 10.48
C GLU A 157 -9.29 19.18 11.00
N GLU A 158 -8.81 18.36 11.94
CA GLU A 158 -9.63 17.36 12.63
C GLU A 158 -10.85 18.01 13.30
N GLY A 159 -10.63 19.16 13.96
CA GLY A 159 -11.69 19.99 14.53
C GLY A 159 -12.70 20.45 13.48
N LYS A 160 -12.25 20.92 12.32
CA LYS A 160 -13.13 21.34 11.21
C LYS A 160 -14.00 20.19 10.70
N ILE A 161 -13.44 18.99 10.52
CA ILE A 161 -14.21 17.80 10.08
C ILE A 161 -15.23 17.41 11.16
N LYS A 162 -14.85 17.42 12.44
CA LYS A 162 -15.79 17.14 13.55
C LYS A 162 -16.95 18.14 13.60
N VAL A 163 -16.69 19.42 13.35
CA VAL A 163 -17.74 20.46 13.27
C VAL A 163 -18.63 20.23 12.06
N LYS A 164 -18.07 19.95 10.87
CA LYS A 164 -18.83 19.60 9.66
C LYS A 164 -19.73 18.38 9.89
N LEU A 165 -19.21 17.32 10.50
CA LEU A 165 -19.97 16.14 10.88
C LEU A 165 -21.12 16.51 11.83
N THR A 166 -20.83 17.29 12.87
CA THR A 166 -21.85 17.72 13.85
C THR A 166 -22.93 18.58 13.20
N ASN A 167 -22.57 19.44 12.25
CA ASN A 167 -23.51 20.27 11.50
C ASN A 167 -24.36 19.45 10.53
N TYR A 168 -23.78 18.42 9.90
CA TYR A 168 -24.51 17.46 9.07
C TYR A 168 -25.61 16.77 9.89
N TYR A 169 -25.29 16.34 11.12
CA TYR A 169 -26.27 15.75 12.04
C TYR A 169 -27.32 16.73 12.58
N LYS A 170 -27.09 18.05 12.49
CA LYS A 170 -28.04 19.10 12.88
C LYS A 170 -28.98 19.52 11.74
N GLY A 171 -28.74 19.04 10.51
CA GLY A 171 -29.59 19.32 9.36
C GLY A 171 -31.03 18.85 9.59
N LYS A 172 -32.00 19.57 9.03
CA LYS A 172 -33.45 19.26 9.18
C LYS A 172 -33.90 18.01 8.40
N ASP A 173 -32.98 17.23 7.84
CA ASP A 173 -33.32 16.04 7.08
C ASP A 173 -33.77 14.93 8.03
N GLN A 174 -35.04 14.54 7.90
CA GLN A 174 -35.69 13.50 8.71
C GLN A 174 -34.93 12.15 8.68
N ASN A 175 -34.11 11.93 7.65
CA ASN A 175 -33.32 10.71 7.46
C ASN A 175 -31.98 10.71 8.23
N VAL A 176 -31.51 11.86 8.70
CA VAL A 176 -30.23 12.00 9.42
C VAL A 176 -30.30 11.41 10.83
N ASN A 177 -31.46 11.50 11.49
CA ASN A 177 -31.68 10.85 12.79
C ASN A 177 -31.61 9.31 12.69
N MET A 178 -31.86 8.73 11.51
CA MET A 178 -31.82 7.28 11.33
C MET A 178 -30.39 6.72 11.28
N ILE A 179 -29.40 7.57 11.00
CA ILE A 179 -27.97 7.22 10.92
C ILE A 179 -27.18 7.66 12.15
N GLU A 180 -27.85 8.15 13.20
CA GLU A 180 -27.21 8.64 14.42
C GLU A 180 -26.36 7.56 15.13
N LYS A 181 -26.76 6.29 15.04
CA LYS A 181 -25.99 5.16 15.57
C LYS A 181 -24.56 5.05 15.00
N TYR A 182 -24.32 5.55 13.79
CA TYR A 182 -23.01 5.50 13.12
C TYR A 182 -22.13 6.70 13.45
N LYS A 183 -22.66 7.72 14.13
CA LYS A 183 -21.94 8.96 14.44
C LYS A 183 -20.65 8.70 15.21
N THR A 184 -20.70 7.79 16.19
CA THR A 184 -19.55 7.40 17.00
C THR A 184 -18.46 6.73 16.16
N ASP A 185 -18.84 5.92 15.18
CA ASP A 185 -17.91 5.24 14.28
C ASP A 185 -17.19 6.24 13.36
N PHE A 186 -17.92 7.23 12.84
CA PHE A 186 -17.31 8.31 12.05
C PHE A 186 -16.39 9.19 12.90
N LEU A 187 -16.77 9.52 14.13
CA LEU A 187 -15.88 10.26 15.05
C LEU A 187 -14.59 9.48 15.35
N LYS A 188 -14.70 8.18 15.60
CA LYS A 188 -13.54 7.31 15.79
C LYS A 188 -12.68 7.23 14.52
N SER A 189 -13.31 7.17 13.35
CA SER A 189 -12.63 7.15 12.05
C SER A 189 -11.85 8.45 11.81
N ILE A 190 -12.42 9.61 12.16
CA ILE A 190 -11.73 10.92 12.08
C ILE A 190 -10.47 10.93 12.95
N SER A 191 -10.58 10.47 14.21
CA SER A 191 -9.42 10.46 15.11
C SER A 191 -8.36 9.44 14.71
N ASN A 192 -8.76 8.29 14.15
CA ASN A 192 -7.83 7.33 13.56
C ASN A 192 -7.11 7.92 12.36
N LEU A 193 -7.85 8.57 11.45
CA LEU A 193 -7.31 9.27 10.28
C LEU A 193 -6.30 10.36 10.68
N ALA A 194 -6.63 11.17 11.69
CA ALA A 194 -5.71 12.19 12.21
C ALA A 194 -4.41 11.58 12.77
N THR A 195 -4.52 10.46 13.50
CA THR A 195 -3.37 9.74 14.06
C THR A 195 -2.50 9.13 12.95
N GLU A 196 -3.12 8.51 11.94
CA GLU A 196 -2.43 7.94 10.77
C GLU A 196 -1.67 9.03 10.01
N VAL A 197 -2.34 10.15 9.69
CA VAL A 197 -1.74 11.26 8.96
C VAL A 197 -0.63 11.93 9.76
N LYS A 198 -0.78 12.06 11.08
CA LYS A 198 0.28 12.56 11.98
C LYS A 198 1.52 11.67 11.95
N ASN A 199 1.34 10.36 12.08
CA ASN A 199 2.45 9.42 12.04
C ASN A 199 3.15 9.43 10.68
N ALA A 200 2.39 9.47 9.59
CA ALA A 200 2.93 9.55 8.23
C ALA A 200 3.74 10.84 8.01
N ALA A 201 3.21 11.99 8.43
CA ALA A 201 3.88 13.28 8.30
C ALA A 201 5.19 13.32 9.12
N ASN A 202 5.16 12.86 10.37
CA ASN A 202 6.34 12.81 11.23
C ASN A 202 7.44 11.90 10.64
N ASN A 203 7.06 10.70 10.20
CA ASN A 203 8.00 9.77 9.56
C ASN A 203 8.64 10.38 8.31
N LYS A 204 7.87 11.15 7.54
CA LYS A 204 8.39 11.81 6.35
C LYS A 204 9.35 12.95 6.69
N LEU A 205 9.04 13.76 7.70
CA LEU A 205 9.96 14.80 8.19
C LEU A 205 11.28 14.18 8.68
N ASP A 206 11.22 13.07 9.42
CA ASP A 206 12.41 12.32 9.86
C ASP A 206 13.20 11.74 8.68
N TYR A 207 12.51 11.25 7.65
CA TYR A 207 13.16 10.80 6.42
C TYR A 207 13.90 11.93 5.73
N VAL A 208 13.29 13.12 5.60
CA VAL A 208 13.90 14.29 4.95
C VAL A 208 15.11 14.78 5.73
N LEU A 209 15.03 14.77 7.07
CA LEU A 209 16.16 15.09 7.94
C LEU A 209 17.34 14.12 7.71
N ASN A 210 17.06 12.81 7.67
CA ASN A 210 18.08 11.80 7.44
C ASN A 210 18.68 11.90 6.03
N LEU A 211 17.87 12.22 5.02
CA LEU A 211 18.32 12.47 3.66
C LEU A 211 19.28 13.65 3.62
N LYS A 212 18.96 14.75 4.31
CA LYS A 212 19.81 15.93 4.40
C LYS A 212 21.14 15.63 5.11
N LYS A 213 21.10 14.93 6.25
CA LYS A 213 22.29 14.45 6.96
C LYS A 213 23.18 13.60 6.06
N SER A 214 22.58 12.66 5.32
CA SER A 214 23.32 11.80 4.40
C SER A 214 23.94 12.59 3.24
N SER A 215 23.20 13.56 2.69
CA SER A 215 23.70 14.42 1.61
C SER A 215 24.90 15.26 2.06
N LYS A 216 24.87 15.81 3.28
CA LYS A 216 25.98 16.56 3.85
C LYS A 216 27.21 15.70 4.07
N GLN A 217 27.04 14.51 4.63
CA GLN A 217 28.14 13.54 4.79
C GLN A 217 28.79 13.21 3.44
N VAL A 218 28.00 13.02 2.39
CA VAL A 218 28.53 12.78 1.03
C VAL A 218 29.31 13.99 0.52
N GLN A 219 28.79 15.21 0.70
CA GLN A 219 29.48 16.44 0.29
C GLN A 219 30.79 16.66 1.06
N ASP A 220 30.79 16.42 2.37
CA ASP A 220 31.99 16.57 3.20
C ASP A 220 33.06 15.58 2.75
N ILE A 221 32.69 14.32 2.53
CA ILE A 221 33.58 13.29 1.96
C ILE A 221 34.11 13.72 0.59
N GLN A 222 33.25 14.21 -0.31
CA GLN A 222 33.66 14.69 -1.63
C GLN A 222 34.63 15.87 -1.54
N SER A 223 34.38 16.82 -0.64
CA SER A 223 35.25 17.98 -0.43
C SER A 223 36.60 17.59 0.16
N GLU A 224 36.65 16.63 1.09
CA GLU A 224 37.89 16.12 1.66
C GLU A 224 38.74 15.45 0.59
N TYR A 225 38.15 14.55 -0.20
CA TYR A 225 38.88 13.89 -1.29
C TYR A 225 39.31 14.87 -2.37
N ARG A 226 38.46 15.83 -2.74
CA ARG A 226 38.82 16.88 -3.69
C ARG A 226 40.00 17.70 -3.19
N GLY A 227 40.01 18.11 -1.92
CA GLY A 227 41.12 18.83 -1.31
C GLY A 227 42.42 18.03 -1.31
N ARG A 228 42.36 16.73 -0.96
CA ARG A 228 43.54 15.85 -1.02
C ARG A 228 44.09 15.69 -2.44
N ILE A 229 43.21 15.46 -3.42
CA ILE A 229 43.61 15.35 -4.84
C ILE A 229 44.23 16.67 -5.31
N GLU A 230 43.62 17.80 -5.00
CA GLU A 230 44.17 19.12 -5.34
C GLU A 230 45.55 19.36 -4.72
N GLU A 231 45.77 18.95 -3.46
CA GLU A 231 47.07 19.07 -2.79
C GLU A 231 48.15 18.19 -3.44
N GLU A 232 47.84 16.92 -3.73
CA GLU A 232 48.77 15.99 -4.38
C GLU A 232 49.10 16.40 -5.82
N VAL A 233 48.10 16.88 -6.58
CA VAL A 233 48.32 17.46 -7.92
C VAL A 233 49.21 18.70 -7.84
N MET A 234 49.01 19.57 -6.84
CA MET A 234 49.86 20.76 -6.65
C MET A 234 51.30 20.41 -6.24
N LYS A 235 51.50 19.34 -5.45
CA LYS A 235 52.85 18.81 -5.15
C LYS A 235 53.53 18.28 -6.42
N LEU A 236 52.80 17.52 -7.24
CA LEU A 236 53.31 16.99 -8.52
C LEU A 236 53.66 18.12 -9.49
N LEU A 237 52.80 19.13 -9.62
CA LEU A 237 53.07 20.32 -10.44
C LEU A 237 54.32 21.08 -10.01
N LYS A 238 54.60 21.19 -8.69
CA LYS A 238 55.85 21.79 -8.19
C LYS A 238 57.05 20.91 -8.53
N ALA A 239 56.96 19.61 -8.28
CA ALA A 239 58.05 18.65 -8.59
C ALA A 239 58.38 18.62 -10.09
N CYS A 240 57.39 18.76 -10.97
CA CYS A 240 57.59 18.85 -12.41
C CYS A 240 58.13 20.21 -12.88
N LYS A 241 57.92 21.29 -12.12
CA LYS A 241 58.54 22.61 -12.41
C LYS A 241 60.03 22.64 -12.05
N ASP A 242 60.44 21.90 -11.03
CA ASP A 242 61.82 21.85 -10.55
C ASP A 242 62.71 20.85 -11.33
N LYS A 243 62.10 19.93 -12.10
CA LYS A 243 62.79 18.98 -12.99
C LYS A 243 62.71 19.46 -14.44
N ASP A 244 63.84 19.80 -15.06
CA ASP A 244 63.89 20.12 -16.50
C ASP A 244 63.48 18.90 -17.37
N LYS A 245 62.53 19.14 -18.29
CA LYS A 245 62.06 18.30 -19.43
C LYS A 245 61.88 16.80 -19.16
N LEU A 246 60.81 16.45 -18.44
CA LEU A 246 60.22 15.11 -18.50
C LEU A 246 59.51 14.90 -19.86
N SER A 247 59.62 13.69 -20.42
CA SER A 247 58.83 13.26 -21.59
C SER A 247 57.36 13.05 -21.21
N ASP A 248 56.43 13.23 -22.17
CA ASP A 248 54.98 13.07 -21.94
C ASP A 248 54.62 11.69 -21.36
N GLU A 249 55.33 10.64 -21.76
CA GLU A 249 55.15 9.26 -21.24
C GLU A 249 55.52 9.16 -19.75
N GLN A 250 56.61 9.83 -19.32
CA GLN A 250 57.05 9.81 -17.93
C GLN A 250 56.14 10.65 -17.02
N LEU A 251 55.57 11.72 -17.58
CA LEU A 251 54.60 12.57 -16.91
C LEU A 251 53.27 11.82 -16.68
N THR A 252 52.86 11.03 -17.68
CA THR A 252 51.68 10.16 -17.58
C THR A 252 51.89 9.09 -16.51
N ASP A 253 53.06 8.44 -16.47
CA ASP A 253 53.39 7.43 -15.45
C ASP A 253 53.46 8.02 -14.02
N GLU A 254 54.07 9.21 -13.83
CA GLU A 254 54.08 9.85 -12.50
C GLU A 254 52.67 10.28 -12.07
N PHE A 255 51.83 10.74 -12.99
CA PHE A 255 50.43 11.06 -12.71
C PHE A 255 49.62 9.81 -12.34
N GLU A 256 49.69 8.73 -13.12
CA GLU A 256 48.95 7.49 -12.84
C GLU A 256 49.39 6.85 -11.53
N LYS A 257 50.67 6.93 -11.19
CA LYS A 257 51.18 6.47 -9.90
C LYS A 257 50.59 7.27 -8.73
N MET A 258 50.60 8.61 -8.83
CA MET A 258 49.97 9.49 -7.84
C MET A 258 48.46 9.26 -7.76
N TRP A 259 47.78 9.15 -8.90
CA TRP A 259 46.34 8.93 -8.99
C TRP A 259 45.93 7.60 -8.33
N THR A 260 46.67 6.52 -8.59
CA THR A 260 46.45 5.21 -7.98
C THR A 260 46.65 5.26 -6.45
N GLU A 261 47.63 6.01 -5.97
CA GLU A 261 47.91 6.18 -4.54
C GLU A 261 46.85 7.05 -3.84
N ALA A 262 46.45 8.17 -4.46
CA ALA A 262 45.42 9.07 -3.95
C ALA A 262 44.02 8.42 -3.92
N THR A 263 43.70 7.58 -4.91
CA THR A 263 42.40 6.89 -5.01
C THR A 263 42.34 5.59 -4.22
N LYS A 264 43.46 5.01 -3.78
CA LYS A 264 43.51 3.81 -2.95
C LYS A 264 42.70 3.91 -1.66
N HIS A 265 42.60 5.12 -1.10
CA HIS A 265 41.85 5.41 0.12
C HIS A 265 40.37 5.71 -0.13
N VAL A 266 39.97 5.96 -1.37
CA VAL A 266 38.57 6.06 -1.80
C VAL A 266 37.99 4.64 -1.83
N SER A 267 37.83 4.07 -0.63
CA SER A 267 37.13 2.79 -0.50
C SER A 267 35.72 2.95 -1.06
N GLY A 268 35.35 2.07 -1.99
CA GLY A 268 33.99 2.00 -2.52
C GLY A 268 32.98 1.84 -1.39
N LEU A 269 31.74 2.28 -1.63
CA LEU A 269 30.64 2.08 -0.70
C LEU A 269 30.62 0.62 -0.23
N LYS A 270 30.60 0.39 1.10
CA LYS A 270 30.47 -0.96 1.64
C LYS A 270 29.25 -1.61 1.00
N GLU A 271 29.47 -2.78 0.40
CA GLU A 271 28.41 -3.57 -0.20
C GLU A 271 27.34 -3.81 0.86
N ARG A 272 26.14 -3.26 0.64
CA ARG A 272 25.02 -3.40 1.58
C ARG A 272 24.26 -4.65 1.22
N ASP A 273 23.99 -5.48 2.22
CA ASP A 273 23.07 -6.60 2.05
C ASP A 273 21.63 -6.10 1.96
N ILE A 274 21.18 -5.84 0.72
CA ILE A 274 19.82 -5.39 0.41
C ILE A 274 18.78 -6.39 0.95
N ALA A 275 19.07 -7.70 0.88
CA ALA A 275 18.16 -8.74 1.34
C ALA A 275 17.94 -8.66 2.86
N ALA A 276 19.00 -8.45 3.63
CA ALA A 276 18.91 -8.23 5.08
C ALA A 276 18.17 -6.94 5.42
N SER A 277 18.35 -5.87 4.63
CA SER A 277 17.65 -4.60 4.83
C SER A 277 16.13 -4.74 4.61
N ILE A 278 15.73 -5.40 3.52
CA ILE A 278 14.32 -5.69 3.21
C ILE A 278 13.70 -6.55 4.31
N LEU A 279 14.38 -7.61 4.75
CA LEU A 279 13.91 -8.48 5.84
C LEU A 279 13.65 -7.68 7.14
N ASN A 280 14.53 -6.76 7.49
CA ASN A 280 14.34 -5.90 8.66
C ASN A 280 13.15 -4.94 8.51
N GLN A 281 12.90 -4.40 7.31
CA GLN A 281 11.71 -3.59 7.07
C GLN A 281 10.42 -4.42 7.14
N LEU A 282 10.41 -5.63 6.56
CA LEU A 282 9.27 -6.54 6.65
C LEU A 282 8.96 -6.88 8.12
N ARG A 283 9.96 -7.22 8.93
CA ARG A 283 9.78 -7.45 10.37
C ARG A 283 9.14 -6.26 11.08
N LYS A 284 9.62 -5.04 10.82
CA LYS A 284 9.03 -3.82 11.40
C LYS A 284 7.58 -3.61 10.98
N ASN A 285 7.26 -3.78 9.70
CA ASN A 285 5.90 -3.57 9.18
C ASN A 285 4.91 -4.63 9.69
N PHE A 286 5.37 -5.87 9.88
CA PHE A 286 4.55 -6.99 10.31
C PHE A 286 4.61 -7.28 11.82
N SER A 287 5.32 -6.46 12.60
CA SER A 287 5.49 -6.63 14.07
C SER A 287 4.18 -6.90 14.81
N ASN A 288 3.11 -6.22 14.40
CA ASN A 288 1.80 -6.27 15.06
C ASN A 288 0.85 -7.34 14.47
N ARG A 289 1.34 -8.17 13.55
CA ARG A 289 0.55 -9.23 12.91
C ARG A 289 1.02 -10.61 13.36
N ASN A 290 0.11 -11.57 13.37
CA ASN A 290 0.38 -12.97 13.72
C ASN A 290 1.41 -13.67 12.81
N VAL A 291 1.80 -13.07 11.69
CA VAL A 291 2.85 -13.57 10.79
C VAL A 291 4.27 -13.21 11.26
N ASN A 292 4.41 -12.39 12.30
CA ASN A 292 5.70 -11.96 12.83
C ASN A 292 6.60 -13.13 13.26
N GLU A 293 6.02 -14.18 13.87
CA GLU A 293 6.74 -15.39 14.27
C GLU A 293 7.45 -16.07 13.09
N ASN A 294 6.78 -16.15 11.94
CA ASN A 294 7.36 -16.71 10.72
C ASN A 294 8.48 -15.81 10.17
N PHE A 295 8.32 -14.49 10.20
CA PHE A 295 9.36 -13.54 9.77
C PHE A 295 10.58 -13.52 10.71
N GLN A 296 10.43 -13.86 11.99
CA GLN A 296 11.52 -14.01 12.95
C GLN A 296 12.39 -15.24 12.64
N GLN A 297 11.80 -16.32 12.14
CA GLN A 297 12.51 -17.56 11.79
C GLN A 297 13.34 -17.45 10.48
N ILE A 298 13.00 -16.51 9.60
CA ILE A 298 13.72 -16.30 8.33
C ILE A 298 15.09 -15.68 8.62
N ARG A 299 16.18 -16.43 8.32
CA ARG A 299 17.58 -15.96 8.47
C ARG A 299 18.14 -15.30 7.22
N ASP A 300 17.80 -15.80 6.04
CA ASP A 300 18.28 -15.29 4.75
C ASP A 300 17.14 -15.24 3.75
N LEU A 301 16.82 -14.03 3.25
CA LEU A 301 15.77 -13.83 2.25
C LEU A 301 16.15 -14.43 0.89
N LYS A 302 17.44 -14.58 0.59
CA LYS A 302 17.95 -15.07 -0.71
C LYS A 302 17.67 -16.55 -0.95
N GLN A 303 17.23 -17.29 0.07
CA GLN A 303 16.82 -18.68 -0.05
C GLN A 303 15.35 -18.85 -0.47
N PHE A 304 14.56 -17.78 -0.43
CA PHE A 304 13.14 -17.81 -0.77
C PHE A 304 12.92 -17.40 -2.23
N GLY A 305 11.91 -17.98 -2.88
CA GLY A 305 11.57 -17.69 -4.28
C GLY A 305 12.42 -18.40 -5.34
N LYS A 306 13.32 -19.33 -4.95
CA LYS A 306 14.09 -20.17 -5.88
C LYS A 306 13.27 -21.34 -6.42
N ASP A 307 12.38 -21.87 -5.59
CA ASP A 307 11.48 -22.97 -5.93
C ASP A 307 10.03 -22.48 -5.88
N PRO A 308 9.13 -23.08 -6.68
CA PRO A 308 7.70 -22.81 -6.55
C PRO A 308 7.26 -23.08 -5.11
N PHE A 309 6.49 -22.15 -4.55
CA PHE A 309 5.95 -22.28 -3.19
C PHE A 309 5.21 -23.60 -3.05
N LYS A 310 5.38 -24.32 -1.94
CA LYS A 310 4.66 -25.57 -1.65
C LYS A 310 4.01 -25.51 -0.29
N THR A 311 2.73 -25.85 -0.25
CA THR A 311 1.96 -25.88 0.99
C THR A 311 2.39 -27.06 1.86
N THR A 312 2.86 -26.78 3.08
CA THR A 312 3.18 -27.78 4.11
C THR A 312 1.98 -28.03 5.03
N ARG A 313 2.03 -29.08 5.86
CA ARG A 313 0.99 -29.38 6.86
C ARG A 313 0.88 -28.27 7.91
N ASP A 314 2.00 -27.68 8.32
CA ASP A 314 2.03 -26.60 9.30
C ASP A 314 1.22 -25.37 8.86
N HIS A 315 1.16 -25.07 7.55
CA HIS A 315 0.31 -24.01 7.00
C HIS A 315 -1.18 -24.33 7.18
N LEU A 316 -1.56 -25.59 7.01
CA LEU A 316 -2.94 -26.07 7.21
C LEU A 316 -3.30 -26.07 8.69
N ASP A 317 -2.42 -26.54 9.56
CA ASP A 317 -2.67 -26.64 11.00
C ASP A 317 -2.87 -25.24 11.64
N SER A 318 -2.05 -24.25 11.24
CA SER A 318 -2.21 -22.86 11.71
C SER A 318 -3.52 -22.18 11.26
N LEU A 319 -4.08 -22.64 10.13
CA LEU A 319 -5.36 -22.18 9.60
C LEU A 319 -6.53 -22.94 10.23
N TRP A 320 -6.34 -24.23 10.52
CA TRP A 320 -7.33 -25.11 11.14
C TRP A 320 -7.65 -24.67 12.58
N ASP A 321 -6.64 -24.24 13.34
CA ASP A 321 -6.79 -23.72 14.70
C ASP A 321 -7.52 -22.36 14.75
N LYS A 322 -7.54 -21.60 13.64
CA LYS A 322 -8.06 -20.22 13.60
C LYS A 322 -9.37 -20.06 12.84
N ALA A 323 -9.58 -20.85 11.79
CA ALA A 323 -10.77 -20.80 10.95
C ALA A 323 -11.54 -22.11 11.14
N GLY A 324 -12.40 -22.13 12.17
CA GLY A 324 -13.23 -23.29 12.48
C GLY A 324 -13.83 -23.93 11.22
N ALA A 325 -13.47 -25.20 11.01
CA ALA A 325 -14.06 -26.13 10.04
C ALA A 325 -14.17 -25.66 8.57
N VAL A 326 -13.34 -24.73 8.09
CA VAL A 326 -13.20 -24.52 6.63
C VAL A 326 -12.15 -25.51 6.12
N ILE A 327 -12.62 -26.60 5.52
CA ILE A 327 -11.80 -27.70 5.02
C ILE A 327 -11.04 -27.24 3.77
N TRP A 328 -9.95 -26.50 3.95
CA TRP A 328 -8.98 -26.29 2.89
C TRP A 328 -8.25 -27.60 2.65
N ARG A 329 -8.45 -28.24 1.49
CA ARG A 329 -7.55 -29.33 1.10
C ARG A 329 -6.20 -28.71 0.73
N ARG A 330 -5.11 -29.48 0.88
CA ARG A 330 -3.75 -29.04 0.55
C ARG A 330 -3.64 -28.43 -0.86
N GLY A 331 -4.41 -28.94 -1.82
CA GLY A 331 -4.48 -28.41 -3.18
C GLY A 331 -5.19 -27.05 -3.31
N ASP A 332 -6.23 -26.80 -2.51
CA ASP A 332 -6.98 -25.53 -2.57
C ASP A 332 -6.14 -24.36 -2.05
N LEU A 333 -5.38 -24.60 -0.98
CA LEU A 333 -4.47 -23.60 -0.42
C LEU A 333 -3.27 -23.33 -1.35
N GLN A 334 -2.78 -24.39 -2.01
CA GLN A 334 -1.72 -24.29 -3.00
C GLN A 334 -2.15 -23.42 -4.20
N ASN A 335 -3.32 -23.71 -4.76
CA ASN A 335 -3.86 -22.95 -5.90
C ASN A 335 -4.12 -21.48 -5.53
N PHE A 336 -4.61 -21.22 -4.31
CA PHE A 336 -4.79 -19.85 -3.82
C PHE A 336 -3.45 -19.11 -3.69
N ALA A 337 -2.44 -19.75 -3.08
CA ALA A 337 -1.12 -19.15 -2.92
C ALA A 337 -0.47 -18.87 -4.29
N GLU A 338 -0.56 -19.80 -5.24
CA GLU A 338 -0.06 -19.62 -6.61
C GLU A 338 -0.77 -18.46 -7.32
N SER A 339 -2.10 -18.34 -7.20
CA SER A 339 -2.87 -17.23 -7.77
C SER A 339 -2.46 -15.86 -7.19
N VAL A 340 -2.19 -15.79 -5.89
CA VAL A 340 -1.68 -14.57 -5.24
C VAL A 340 -0.28 -14.24 -5.74
N ILE A 341 0.62 -15.22 -5.85
CA ILE A 341 1.99 -15.02 -6.35
C ILE A 341 1.98 -14.55 -7.81
N GLU A 342 1.14 -15.14 -8.66
CA GLU A 342 0.97 -14.74 -10.05
C GLU A 342 0.44 -13.29 -10.15
N SER A 343 -0.49 -12.91 -9.27
CA SER A 343 -1.01 -11.54 -9.21
C SER A 343 0.04 -10.52 -8.76
N CYS A 344 1.04 -10.92 -7.99
CA CYS A 344 2.13 -10.05 -7.55
C CYS A 344 3.31 -9.97 -8.52
N THR A 345 3.36 -10.85 -9.53
CA THR A 345 4.44 -10.89 -10.54
C THR A 345 4.04 -10.25 -11.87
N ARG A 346 2.76 -9.88 -12.03
CA ARG A 346 2.27 -8.97 -13.08
C ARG A 346 2.36 -7.52 -12.63
#